data_AF-A0A7X9EVP6-F1
#
_entry.id   AF-A0A7X9EVP6-F1
#
_cell.length_a   1.000
_cell.length_b   1.000
_cell.length_c   1.000
_cell.angle_alpha   90.00
_cell.angle_beta   90.00
_cell.angle_gamma   90.00
#
_symmetry.space_group_name_H-M   'P 1'
#
loop_
_entity.id
_entity.type
_entity.pdbx_description
1 polymer ?
#
loop_
_entity_poly.entity_id
_entity_poly.type
_entity_poly.pdbx_seq_one_letter_code
_entity_poly.pdbx_strand_id
1 'polypeptide(L)'
;MRIAVIDAQGGGIGRIIVERLRQEMGNKCYIIGLGTNAVASSLMLKAGANEGASGENAIVRTVAKVDLVVGSVAILAAHAYLGELTPQMAAAIASADAVKV
;
A
#
# COMPACT_ATOMS: atom_id res chain seq x y z
N MET A 1 -7.99 10.26 8.89
CA MET A 1 -6.66 9.87 8.40
C MET A 1 -6.80 8.77 7.36
N ARG A 2 -6.23 8.98 6.16
CA ARG A 2 -6.18 8.02 5.05
C ARG A 2 -4.80 7.37 5.02
N ILE A 3 -4.76 6.05 5.09
CA ILE A 3 -3.54 5.25 5.09
C ILE A 3 -3.53 4.40 3.83
N ALA A 4 -2.50 4.53 3.00
CA ALA A 4 -2.19 3.55 1.97
C ALA A 4 -1.28 2.47 2.55
N VAL A 5 -1.68 1.20 2.46
CA VAL A 5 -0.81 0.07 2.75
C VAL A 5 -0.36 -0.52 1.42
N ILE A 6 0.95 -0.50 1.15
CA ILE A 6 1.52 -0.99 -0.11
C ILE A 6 2.16 -2.35 0.10
N ASP A 7 1.78 -3.34 -0.71
CA ASP A 7 2.34 -4.68 -0.69
C ASP A 7 2.76 -5.14 -2.10
N ALA A 8 4.03 -5.47 -2.22
CA ALA A 8 4.64 -5.97 -3.45
C ALA A 8 5.11 -7.44 -3.36
N GLN A 9 4.75 -8.15 -2.29
CA GLN A 9 5.16 -9.51 -1.98
C GLN A 9 3.93 -10.45 -1.88
N GLY A 10 2.97 -10.26 -2.79
CA GLY A 10 1.81 -11.15 -2.93
C GLY A 10 0.76 -11.05 -1.81
N GLY A 11 0.81 -10.02 -0.95
CA GLY A 11 -0.22 -9.76 0.07
C GLY A 11 0.12 -10.28 1.46
N GLY A 12 1.33 -10.79 1.69
CA GLY A 12 1.73 -11.31 3.00
C GLY A 12 1.84 -10.22 4.07
N ILE A 13 2.75 -9.27 3.85
CA ILE A 13 3.05 -8.21 4.84
C ILE A 13 1.90 -7.21 4.92
N GLY A 14 1.34 -6.79 3.79
CA GLY A 14 0.23 -5.84 3.72
C GLY A 14 -1.00 -6.33 4.47
N ARG A 15 -1.35 -7.61 4.33
CA ARG A 15 -2.46 -8.21 5.09
C ARG A 15 -2.26 -8.07 6.60
N ILE A 16 -1.07 -8.41 7.10
CA ILE A 16 -0.75 -8.33 8.53
C ILE A 16 -0.82 -6.87 9.02
N ILE A 17 -0.30 -5.92 8.25
CA ILE A 17 -0.37 -4.49 8.57
C ILE A 17 -1.83 -4.03 8.66
N VAL A 18 -2.66 -4.38 7.67
CA VAL A 18 -4.08 -4.00 7.65
C VAL A 18 -4.83 -4.59 8.83
N GLU A 19 -4.63 -5.88 9.15
CA GLU A 19 -5.25 -6.54 10.30
C GLU A 19 -4.90 -5.81 11.61
N ARG A 20 -3.61 -5.48 11.81
CA ARG A 20 -3.15 -4.77 13.00
C ARG A 20 -3.71 -3.35 13.08
N LEU A 21 -3.66 -2.60 11.99
CA LEU A 21 -4.26 -1.26 11.94
C LEU A 21 -5.74 -1.31 12.27
N ARG A 22 -6.48 -2.29 11.75
CA ARG A 22 -7.92 -2.40 12.01
C ARG A 22 -8.21 -2.82 13.46
N GLN A 23 -7.41 -3.72 14.03
CA GLN A 23 -7.52 -4.12 15.44
C GLN A 23 -7.30 -2.95 16.40
N GLU A 24 -6.23 -2.18 16.19
CA GLU A 24 -5.83 -1.10 17.12
C GLU A 24 -6.62 0.20 16.89
N MET A 25 -6.93 0.54 15.64
CA MET A 25 -7.54 1.83 15.29
C MET A 25 -9.05 1.73 15.03
N GLY A 26 -9.60 0.52 14.87
CA GLY A 26 -10.98 0.32 14.45
C GLY A 26 -11.31 1.13 13.19
N ASN A 27 -12.45 1.84 13.20
CA ASN A 27 -12.91 2.66 12.06
C ASN A 27 -12.35 4.10 12.06
N LYS A 28 -11.38 4.42 12.93
CA LYS A 28 -10.82 5.79 13.01
C LYS A 28 -9.89 6.13 11.85
N CYS A 29 -9.43 5.13 11.11
CA CYS A 29 -8.61 5.30 9.90
C CYS A 29 -9.28 4.67 8.68
N TYR A 30 -9.07 5.32 7.54
CA TYR A 30 -9.49 4.83 6.24
C TYR A 30 -8.29 4.16 5.57
N ILE A 31 -8.35 2.85 5.37
CA ILE A 31 -7.24 2.02 4.90
C ILE A 31 -7.46 1.67 3.43
N ILE A 32 -6.48 1.97 2.58
CA ILE A 32 -6.48 1.63 1.15
C ILE A 32 -5.37 0.61 0.92
N GLY A 33 -5.74 -0.62 0.55
CA GLY A 33 -4.79 -1.68 0.23
C GLY A 33 -4.32 -1.57 -1.23
N LEU A 34 -3.04 -1.29 -1.43
CA LEU A 34 -2.43 -1.10 -2.73
C LEU A 34 -1.43 -2.23 -3.03
N GLY A 35 -1.84 -3.20 -3.82
CA GLY A 35 -0.99 -4.29 -4.26
C GLY A 35 -0.26 -3.96 -5.55
N THR A 36 0.95 -4.49 -5.76
CA THR A 36 1.53 -4.52 -7.11
C THR A 36 0.77 -5.48 -8.04
N ASN A 37 0.05 -6.45 -7.46
CA ASN A 37 -0.80 -7.39 -8.15
C ASN A 37 -2.17 -7.54 -7.46
N ALA A 38 -3.12 -8.15 -8.17
CA ALA A 38 -4.50 -8.28 -7.70
C ALA A 38 -4.65 -9.18 -6.46
N VAL A 39 -3.78 -10.18 -6.28
CA VAL A 39 -3.81 -11.08 -5.13
C VAL A 39 -3.48 -10.32 -3.85
N ALA A 40 -2.42 -9.50 -3.89
CA ALA A 40 -2.02 -8.67 -2.76
C ALA A 40 -3.15 -7.74 -2.28
N SER A 41 -3.80 -7.03 -3.21
CA SER A 41 -4.94 -6.16 -2.87
C SER A 41 -6.13 -6.93 -2.35
N SER A 42 -6.43 -8.11 -2.91
CA SER A 42 -7.54 -8.96 -2.43
C SER A 42 -7.32 -9.42 -0.99
N LEU A 43 -6.09 -9.79 -0.63
CA LEU A 43 -5.75 -10.19 0.73
C LEU A 43 -5.87 -9.02 1.72
N MET A 44 -5.44 -7.82 1.34
CA MET A 44 -5.62 -6.62 2.18
C MET A 44 -7.09 -6.24 2.36
N LEU A 45 -7.92 -6.36 1.31
CA LEU A 45 -9.37 -6.16 1.42
C LEU A 45 -10.01 -7.16 2.41
N LYS A 46 -9.65 -8.44 2.30
CA LYS A 46 -10.13 -9.48 3.23
C LYS A 46 -9.67 -9.24 4.67
N ALA A 47 -8.50 -8.62 4.86
CA ALA A 47 -8.00 -8.19 6.17
C ALA A 47 -8.71 -6.98 6.77
N GLY A 48 -9.60 -6.31 6.03
CA GLY A 48 -10.38 -5.18 6.52
C GLY A 48 -9.89 -3.80 6.03
N ALA A 49 -9.18 -3.75 4.90
CA ALA A 49 -9.02 -2.48 4.17
C ALA A 49 -10.39 -1.99 3.67
N ASN A 50 -10.58 -0.67 3.61
CA ASN A 50 -11.82 -0.07 3.11
C ASN A 50 -11.92 -0.15 1.59
N GLU A 51 -10.80 0.05 0.91
CA GLU A 51 -10.67 -0.03 -0.55
C GLU A 51 -9.43 -0.84 -0.91
N GLY A 52 -9.45 -1.42 -2.11
CA GLY A 52 -8.33 -2.18 -2.64
C GLY A 52 -8.15 -1.90 -4.13
N ALA A 53 -6.92 -1.62 -4.54
CA ALA A 53 -6.57 -1.40 -5.94
C ALA A 53 -5.18 -1.98 -6.22
N SER A 54 -4.87 -2.31 -7.47
CA SER A 54 -3.55 -2.85 -7.83
C SER A 54 -2.99 -2.22 -9.10
N GLY A 55 -1.66 -2.29 -9.25
CA GLY A 55 -0.94 -1.83 -10.43
C GLY A 55 -0.41 -0.39 -10.32
N GLU A 56 0.42 -0.01 -11.30
CA GLU A 56 1.22 1.23 -11.28
C GLU A 56 0.39 2.47 -11.08
N ASN A 57 -0.62 2.68 -11.92
CA ASN A 57 -1.43 3.89 -11.88
C ASN A 57 -2.25 3.99 -10.58
N ALA A 58 -2.70 2.85 -10.03
CA ALA A 58 -3.40 2.83 -8.75
C ALA A 58 -2.51 3.35 -7.63
N ILE A 59 -1.26 2.90 -7.57
CA ILE A 59 -0.27 3.36 -6.59
C ILE A 59 0.04 4.84 -6.82
N VAL A 60 0.49 5.22 -8.02
CA VAL A 60 0.92 6.58 -8.36
C VAL A 60 -0.15 7.62 -8.05
N ARG A 61 -1.43 7.34 -8.35
CA ARG A 61 -2.53 8.30 -8.13
C ARG A 61 -3.03 8.33 -6.69
N THR A 62 -2.89 7.24 -5.94
CA THR A 62 -3.42 7.13 -4.58
C THR A 62 -2.45 7.71 -3.56
N VAL A 63 -1.14 7.47 -3.70
CA VAL A 63 -0.14 7.95 -2.73
C VAL A 63 -0.10 9.47 -2.60
N ALA A 64 -0.50 10.21 -3.64
CA ALA A 64 -0.65 11.66 -3.61
C ALA A 64 -1.88 12.17 -2.83
N LYS A 65 -2.75 11.28 -2.32
CA LYS A 65 -4.05 11.60 -1.70
C LYS A 65 -4.23 10.94 -0.34
N VAL A 66 -3.15 10.52 0.30
CA VAL A 66 -3.16 9.89 1.62
C VAL A 66 -2.26 10.66 2.58
N ASP A 67 -2.53 10.49 3.86
CA ASP A 67 -1.74 11.12 4.92
C ASP A 67 -0.51 10.25 5.26
N LEU A 68 -0.65 8.92 5.10
CA LEU A 68 0.35 7.93 5.46
C LEU A 68 0.48 6.88 4.36
N VAL A 69 1.72 6.48 4.05
CA VAL A 69 2.05 5.31 3.27
C VAL A 69 2.80 4.33 4.16
N VAL A 70 2.31 3.09 4.23
CA VAL A 70 2.86 2.04 5.09
C VAL A 70 3.23 0.83 4.24
N GLY A 71 4.42 0.28 4.44
CA GLY A 71 4.85 -0.93 3.75
C GLY A 71 6.29 -1.28 4.02
N SER A 72 6.83 -2.26 3.30
CA SER A 72 8.27 -2.53 3.35
C SER A 72 9.05 -1.37 2.75
N VAL A 73 10.21 -1.03 3.30
CA VAL A 73 11.12 -0.01 2.71
C VAL A 73 11.47 -0.31 1.24
N ALA A 74 11.43 -1.59 0.83
CA ALA A 74 11.70 -1.99 -0.54
C ALA A 74 10.66 -1.48 -1.56
N ILE A 75 9.51 -0.93 -1.13
CA ILE A 75 8.59 -0.20 -2.03
C ILE A 75 9.17 1.12 -2.58
N LEU A 76 10.37 1.51 -2.13
CA LEU A 76 11.14 2.63 -2.67
C LEU A 76 12.23 2.18 -3.65
N ALA A 77 12.51 0.88 -3.73
CA ALA A 77 13.57 0.33 -4.58
C ALA A 77 12.97 -0.04 -5.95
N ALA A 78 13.15 0.83 -6.95
CA ALA A 78 12.72 0.55 -8.31
C ALA A 78 13.21 -0.82 -8.80
N HIS A 79 12.34 -1.53 -9.52
CA HIS A 79 12.53 -2.91 -10.00
C HIS A 79 12.63 -3.98 -8.91
N ALA A 80 12.38 -3.65 -7.65
CA ALA A 80 12.21 -4.66 -6.60
C ALA A 80 11.06 -5.62 -6.93
N TYR A 81 11.03 -6.74 -6.20
CA TYR A 81 9.98 -7.75 -6.34
C TYR A 81 9.86 -8.29 -7.78
N LEU A 82 11.00 -8.64 -8.37
CA LEU A 82 11.11 -9.15 -9.75
C LEU A 82 10.54 -8.17 -10.80
N GLY A 83 10.58 -6.86 -10.52
CA GLY A 83 10.09 -5.83 -11.42
C GLY A 83 8.64 -5.41 -11.21
N GLU A 84 7.92 -6.00 -10.25
CA GLU A 84 6.56 -5.58 -9.90
C GLU A 84 6.47 -4.14 -9.40
N LEU A 85 7.54 -3.67 -8.73
CA LEU A 85 7.65 -2.27 -8.34
C LEU A 85 8.35 -1.46 -9.43
N THR A 86 7.59 -0.64 -10.15
CA THR A 86 8.14 0.15 -11.26
C THR A 86 8.89 1.39 -10.77
N PRO A 87 9.78 1.97 -11.60
CA PRO A 87 10.40 3.26 -11.29
C PRO A 87 9.38 4.37 -11.01
N GLN A 88 8.25 4.37 -11.71
CA GLN A 88 7.21 5.39 -11.53
C GLN A 88 6.49 5.21 -10.18
N MET A 89 6.21 3.98 -9.76
CA MET A 89 5.68 3.70 -8.42
C MET A 89 6.65 4.19 -7.35
N ALA A 90 7.92 3.78 -7.43
CA ALA A 90 8.95 4.12 -6.44
C ALA A 90 9.11 5.64 -6.30
N ALA A 91 9.20 6.35 -7.43
CA ALA A 91 9.29 7.80 -7.45
C ALA A 91 8.05 8.46 -6.82
N ALA A 92 6.85 8.04 -7.20
CA ALA A 92 5.61 8.58 -6.66
C ALA A 92 5.45 8.34 -5.15
N ILE A 93 5.85 7.15 -4.66
CA ILE A 93 5.84 6.84 -3.22
C ILE A 93 6.84 7.73 -2.48
N ALA A 94 8.08 7.83 -2.99
CA ALA A 94 9.15 8.60 -2.35
C ALA A 94 8.83 10.09 -2.28
N SER A 95 8.29 10.65 -3.37
CA SER A 95 8.02 12.08 -3.51
C SER A 95 6.68 12.51 -2.92
N ALA A 96 5.83 11.58 -2.46
CA ALA A 96 4.56 11.94 -1.85
C ALA A 96 4.78 12.71 -0.53
N ASP A 97 3.95 13.73 -0.31
CA ASP A 97 3.91 14.51 0.95
C ASP A 97 3.47 13.66 2.15
N ALA A 98 2.85 12.50 1.89
CA ALA A 98 2.51 11.51 2.90
C ALA A 98 3.74 11.12 3.73
N VAL A 99 3.52 10.82 5.01
CA VAL A 99 4.57 10.23 5.86
C VAL A 99 4.74 8.76 5.49
N LYS A 100 5.98 8.31 5.29
CA LYS A 100 6.33 6.93 4.96
C LYS A 100 6.72 6.18 6.25
N VAL A 101 6.11 5.01 6.48
CA VAL A 101 6.34 4.15 7.66
C VAL A 101 6.62 2.72 7.24
#